data_AF-A0A3C1PGF2-F1
#
_entry.id   AF-A0A3C1PGF2-F1
#
_cell.length_a   1.000
_cell.length_b   1.000
_cell.length_c   1.000
_cell.angle_alpha   90.00
_cell.angle_beta   90.00
_cell.angle_gamma   90.00
#
_symmetry.space_group_name_H-M   'P 1'
#
loop_
_entity.id
_entity.type
_entity.pdbx_description
1 polymer ?
#
loop_
_entity_poly.entity_id
_entity_poly.type
_entity_poly.pdbx_seq_one_letter_code
_entity_poly.pdbx_strand_id
1 'polypeptide(L)'
;MPTGMPHTGIEQNLEYVKMLDMRMTFIPEVDVAVGKWGRVNSALDPAPTQMFENLINYKSEYILDANGHRKRFKVNSNDEFLLSDSSVYNPKTEGILHEKTILLVEDRSGNYFRQWREHIKSPDDIWNEIVKATEIPGLTAAPKLQPIQTRLVMLSTGLRAPMGLKVFGPNLESIEEAGLQFEKFMKEAPEVIPASVFYDRSVA
;
A
#
# COMPACT_ATOMS: atom_id res chain seq x y z
N MET A 1 1.63 4.13 -6.87
CA MET A 1 1.40 3.69 -8.24
C MET A 1 2.73 3.20 -8.80
N PRO A 2 3.03 1.90 -8.69
CA PRO A 2 4.19 1.30 -9.33
C PRO A 2 4.12 1.49 -10.85
N THR A 3 5.26 1.63 -11.50
CA THR A 3 5.38 1.70 -12.96
C THR A 3 6.41 0.67 -13.41
N GLY A 4 6.08 -0.11 -14.44
CA GLY A 4 6.98 -1.07 -15.07
C GLY A 4 7.78 -0.47 -16.22
N MET A 5 8.64 -1.29 -16.82
CA MET A 5 9.39 -0.90 -18.02
C MET A 5 8.47 -0.74 -19.23
N PRO A 6 8.83 0.12 -20.21
CA PRO A 6 7.87 0.44 -21.26
C PRO A 6 7.47 -0.65 -22.25
N HIS A 7 8.35 -1.64 -22.38
CA HIS A 7 8.24 -2.74 -23.32
C HIS A 7 7.60 -4.00 -22.67
N THR A 8 7.07 -3.91 -21.45
CA THR A 8 6.43 -5.05 -20.78
C THR A 8 5.18 -5.50 -21.54
N GLY A 9 5.13 -6.79 -21.89
CA GLY A 9 3.95 -7.41 -22.50
C GLY A 9 2.75 -7.54 -21.55
N ILE A 10 1.61 -7.90 -22.11
CA ILE A 10 0.34 -8.04 -21.36
C ILE A 10 0.46 -9.14 -20.30
N GLU A 11 0.98 -10.30 -20.67
CA GLU A 11 1.12 -11.46 -19.78
C GLU A 11 1.99 -11.14 -18.57
N GLN A 12 3.11 -10.45 -18.81
CA GLN A 12 4.02 -10.04 -17.74
C GLN A 12 3.38 -9.02 -16.80
N ASN A 13 2.60 -8.08 -17.33
CA ASN A 13 1.90 -7.10 -16.51
C ASN A 13 0.77 -7.73 -15.68
N LEU A 14 0.06 -8.72 -16.23
CA LEU A 14 -0.91 -9.51 -15.47
C LEU A 14 -0.24 -10.29 -14.35
N GLU A 15 0.97 -10.81 -14.57
CA GLU A 15 1.74 -11.47 -13.52
C GLU A 15 2.18 -10.48 -12.44
N TYR A 16 2.67 -9.31 -12.84
CA TYR A 16 3.06 -8.26 -11.90
C TYR A 16 1.91 -7.81 -10.98
N VAL A 17 0.73 -7.54 -11.52
CA VAL A 17 -0.40 -7.11 -10.68
C VAL A 17 -0.83 -8.21 -9.70
N LYS A 18 -0.85 -9.49 -10.15
CA LYS A 18 -1.15 -10.63 -9.28
C LYS A 18 -0.10 -10.78 -8.17
N MET A 19 1.18 -10.68 -8.51
CA MET A 19 2.27 -10.77 -7.54
C MET A 19 2.16 -9.65 -6.50
N LEU A 20 1.89 -8.41 -6.93
CA LEU A 20 1.68 -7.29 -6.03
C LEU A 20 0.50 -7.56 -5.08
N ASP A 21 -0.65 -7.97 -5.61
CA ASP A 21 -1.86 -8.26 -4.82
C ASP A 21 -1.63 -9.38 -3.80
N MET A 22 -1.00 -10.48 -4.21
CA MET A 22 -0.67 -11.58 -3.29
C MET A 22 0.29 -11.14 -2.19
N ARG A 23 1.36 -10.41 -2.53
CA ARG A 23 2.37 -9.98 -1.55
C ARG A 23 1.81 -8.96 -0.56
N MET A 24 0.94 -8.05 -1.00
CA MET A 24 0.27 -7.11 -0.11
C MET A 24 -0.74 -7.82 0.80
N THR A 25 -1.53 -8.75 0.27
CA THR A 25 -2.54 -9.49 1.04
C THR A 25 -1.92 -10.40 2.11
N PHE A 26 -0.67 -10.81 1.95
CA PHE A 26 0.05 -11.59 2.96
C PHE A 26 0.41 -10.79 4.23
N ILE A 27 0.32 -9.46 4.18
CA ILE A 27 0.56 -8.60 5.35
C ILE A 27 -0.66 -8.66 6.27
N PRO A 28 -0.53 -9.09 7.54
CA PRO A 28 -1.68 -9.32 8.42
C PRO A 28 -2.58 -8.10 8.66
N GLU A 29 -2.02 -6.90 8.63
CA GLU A 29 -2.75 -5.65 8.80
C GLU A 29 -3.48 -5.17 7.54
N VAL A 30 -3.26 -5.81 6.39
CA VAL A 30 -4.01 -5.54 5.16
C VAL A 30 -5.30 -6.33 5.18
N ASP A 31 -6.42 -5.65 4.98
CA ASP A 31 -7.75 -6.28 4.88
C ASP A 31 -8.01 -6.72 3.45
N VAL A 32 -7.90 -5.77 2.52
CA VAL A 32 -8.12 -6.01 1.09
C VAL A 32 -7.08 -5.20 0.31
N ALA A 33 -6.45 -5.85 -0.66
CA ALA A 33 -5.67 -5.20 -1.70
C ALA A 33 -6.33 -5.47 -3.06
N VAL A 34 -6.58 -4.40 -3.83
CA VAL A 34 -7.13 -4.49 -5.18
C VAL A 34 -6.19 -3.81 -6.14
N GLY A 35 -5.52 -4.59 -6.99
CA GLY A 35 -4.68 -4.11 -8.05
C GLY A 35 -5.45 -3.78 -9.33
N LYS A 36 -5.17 -2.62 -9.89
CA LYS A 36 -5.58 -2.20 -11.23
C LYS A 36 -4.34 -2.04 -12.09
N TRP A 37 -4.24 -2.83 -13.13
CA TRP A 37 -3.27 -2.64 -14.19
C TRP A 37 -3.89 -1.81 -15.33
N GLY A 38 -3.17 -0.78 -15.78
CA GLY A 38 -3.63 0.08 -16.87
C GLY A 38 -4.86 0.91 -16.47
N ARG A 39 -5.78 1.09 -17.42
CA ARG A 39 -6.97 1.96 -17.27
C ARG A 39 -8.26 1.19 -17.18
N VAL A 40 -9.25 1.77 -16.51
CA VAL A 40 -10.65 1.37 -16.66
C VAL A 40 -11.25 1.93 -17.96
N ASN A 41 -12.40 1.39 -18.38
CA ASN A 41 -13.13 1.90 -19.55
C ASN A 41 -13.87 3.22 -19.25
N SER A 42 -13.10 4.27 -18.97
CA SER A 42 -13.59 5.62 -18.68
C SER A 42 -12.57 6.67 -19.10
N ALA A 43 -13.05 7.84 -19.52
CA ALA A 43 -12.21 8.99 -19.85
C ALA A 43 -11.49 9.60 -18.64
N LEU A 44 -11.93 9.26 -17.41
CA LEU A 44 -11.34 9.75 -16.17
C LEU A 44 -10.05 9.04 -15.77
N ASP A 45 -9.68 7.97 -16.47
CA ASP A 45 -8.52 7.15 -16.15
C ASP A 45 -7.55 7.06 -17.34
N PRO A 46 -6.60 8.01 -17.48
CA PRO A 46 -5.62 8.01 -18.56
C PRO A 46 -4.41 7.11 -18.27
N ALA A 47 -4.56 6.09 -17.41
CA ALA A 47 -3.47 5.21 -17.00
C ALA A 47 -2.87 4.42 -18.20
N PRO A 48 -1.55 4.53 -18.45
CA PRO A 48 -0.89 3.73 -19.49
C PRO A 48 -0.74 2.27 -19.07
N THR A 49 -0.46 1.39 -20.04
CA THR A 49 -0.30 -0.07 -19.83
C THR A 49 0.90 -0.45 -18.97
N GLN A 50 1.76 0.49 -18.59
CA GLN A 50 2.91 0.22 -17.73
C GLN A 50 2.62 0.57 -16.27
N MET A 51 1.49 1.20 -16.00
CA MET A 51 1.15 1.71 -14.68
C MET A 51 0.22 0.77 -13.92
N PHE A 52 0.51 0.65 -12.64
CA PHE A 52 -0.28 -0.09 -11.67
C PHE A 52 -0.82 0.85 -10.59
N GLU A 53 -2.07 0.67 -10.22
CA GLU A 53 -2.70 1.33 -9.08
C GLU A 53 -3.25 0.26 -8.15
N ASN A 54 -2.74 0.22 -6.92
CA ASN A 54 -3.24 -0.70 -5.91
C ASN A 54 -4.00 0.10 -4.85
N LEU A 55 -5.27 -0.23 -4.64
CA LEU A 55 -6.05 0.26 -3.51
C LEU A 55 -5.85 -0.73 -2.35
N ILE A 56 -5.31 -0.24 -1.23
CA ILE A 56 -5.03 -1.07 -0.06
C ILE A 56 -5.86 -0.54 1.11
N ASN A 57 -6.74 -1.39 1.63
CA ASN A 57 -7.47 -1.13 2.85
C ASN A 57 -6.76 -1.81 4.01
N TYR A 58 -6.48 -1.06 5.07
CA TYR A 58 -5.92 -1.61 6.30
C TYR A 58 -7.03 -2.05 7.23
N LYS A 59 -6.77 -3.09 8.01
CA LYS A 59 -7.57 -3.39 9.21
C LYS A 59 -7.43 -2.23 10.18
N SER A 60 -8.50 -1.92 10.89
CA SER A 60 -8.44 -0.97 12.00
C SER A 60 -7.53 -1.51 13.11
N GLU A 61 -6.84 -0.64 13.84
CA GLU A 61 -5.96 -1.08 14.94
C GLU A 61 -6.73 -1.91 15.98
N TYR A 62 -8.00 -1.57 16.24
CA TYR A 62 -8.90 -2.31 17.11
C TYR A 62 -10.16 -2.70 16.34
N ILE A 63 -10.82 -3.79 16.76
CA ILE A 63 -12.09 -4.19 16.16
C ILE A 63 -13.14 -3.11 16.45
N LEU A 64 -13.88 -2.72 15.41
CA LEU A 64 -14.88 -1.66 15.47
C LEU A 64 -16.31 -2.22 15.37
N ASP A 65 -17.28 -1.47 15.89
CA ASP A 65 -18.70 -1.72 15.68
C ASP A 65 -19.20 -1.11 14.36
N ALA A 66 -20.47 -1.30 14.06
CA ALA A 66 -21.09 -0.76 12.85
C ALA A 66 -21.06 0.78 12.76
N ASN A 67 -20.85 1.46 13.89
CA ASN A 67 -20.75 2.93 13.97
C ASN A 67 -19.29 3.41 13.97
N GLY A 68 -18.30 2.51 13.89
CA GLY A 68 -16.88 2.83 13.93
C GLY A 68 -16.28 3.00 15.33
N HIS A 69 -17.01 2.69 16.40
CA HIS A 69 -16.47 2.71 17.76
C HIS A 69 -15.76 1.40 18.11
N ARG A 70 -14.72 1.48 18.94
CA ARG A 70 -13.98 0.29 19.37
C ARG A 70 -14.86 -0.65 20.20
N LYS A 71 -14.87 -1.95 19.86
CA LYS A 71 -15.59 -2.99 20.60
C LYS A 71 -14.74 -3.59 21.72
N ARG A 72 -15.39 -3.91 22.82
CA ARG A 72 -14.80 -4.55 23.99
C ARG A 72 -15.20 -6.02 24.05
N PHE A 73 -14.25 -6.85 24.46
CA PHE A 73 -14.40 -8.30 24.52
C PHE A 73 -14.03 -8.82 25.90
N LYS A 74 -14.71 -9.88 26.29
CA LYS A 74 -14.57 -10.49 27.61
C LYS A 74 -13.15 -11.04 27.78
N VAL A 75 -12.54 -10.71 28.90
CA VAL A 75 -11.21 -11.19 29.29
C VAL A 75 -11.26 -11.87 30.66
N ASN A 76 -10.29 -12.74 30.92
CA ASN A 76 -10.05 -13.30 32.24
C ASN A 76 -9.10 -12.39 33.07
N SER A 77 -8.79 -12.80 34.30
CA SER A 77 -7.89 -12.06 35.20
C SER A 77 -6.45 -11.91 34.69
N ASN A 78 -6.05 -12.67 33.66
CA ASN A 78 -4.73 -12.63 33.04
C ASN A 78 -4.72 -11.82 31.73
N ASP A 79 -5.77 -11.05 31.45
CA ASP A 79 -5.99 -10.31 30.19
C ASP A 79 -6.11 -11.18 28.92
N GLU A 80 -6.46 -12.45 29.07
CA GLU A 80 -6.67 -13.36 27.95
C GLU A 80 -8.14 -13.34 27.51
N PHE A 81 -8.38 -13.38 26.20
CA PHE A 81 -9.73 -13.24 25.64
C PHE A 81 -10.51 -14.55 25.73
N LEU A 82 -11.76 -14.46 26.19
CA LEU A 82 -12.67 -15.60 26.25
C LEU A 82 -13.42 -15.77 24.94
N LEU A 83 -13.38 -16.98 24.39
CA LEU A 83 -14.04 -17.34 23.15
C LEU A 83 -15.39 -18.03 23.41
N SER A 84 -16.28 -18.00 22.42
CA SER A 84 -17.62 -18.57 22.51
C SER A 84 -17.63 -20.09 22.66
N ASP A 85 -16.55 -20.76 22.26
CA ASP A 85 -16.31 -22.20 22.46
C ASP A 85 -15.77 -22.54 23.87
N SER A 86 -15.72 -21.54 24.77
CA SER A 86 -15.15 -21.62 26.12
C SER A 86 -13.62 -21.79 26.17
N SER A 87 -12.93 -21.70 25.03
CA SER A 87 -11.47 -21.63 25.01
C SER A 87 -10.98 -20.21 25.34
N VAL A 88 -9.71 -20.11 25.69
CA VAL A 88 -9.03 -18.85 26.00
C VAL A 88 -8.03 -18.57 24.88
N TYR A 89 -7.91 -17.32 24.49
CA TYR A 89 -7.02 -16.89 23.41
C TYR A 89 -6.14 -15.73 23.84
N ASN A 90 -4.83 -15.91 23.66
CA ASN A 90 -3.85 -14.88 23.97
C ASN A 90 -3.12 -14.41 22.69
N PRO A 91 -3.44 -13.22 22.17
CA PRO A 91 -2.85 -12.74 20.92
C PRO A 91 -1.35 -12.45 21.02
N LYS A 92 -0.80 -12.30 22.24
CA LYS A 92 0.64 -12.04 22.43
C LYS A 92 1.49 -13.29 22.26
N THR A 93 0.95 -14.45 22.64
CA THR A 93 1.68 -15.73 22.58
C THR A 93 1.36 -16.51 21.31
N GLU A 94 0.10 -16.49 20.86
CA GLU A 94 -0.36 -17.27 19.71
C GLU A 94 -0.30 -16.48 18.39
N GLY A 95 0.00 -15.18 18.46
CA GLY A 95 -0.13 -14.29 17.31
C GLY A 95 -1.59 -13.99 16.98
N ILE A 96 -1.83 -13.20 15.93
CA ILE A 96 -3.18 -12.73 15.56
C ILE A 96 -3.81 -13.72 14.59
N LEU A 97 -4.85 -14.44 15.05
CA LEU A 97 -5.54 -15.49 14.30
C LEU A 97 -6.97 -15.02 13.96
N HIS A 98 -7.23 -14.82 12.67
CA HIS A 98 -8.53 -14.30 12.21
C HIS A 98 -9.71 -15.24 12.53
N GLU A 99 -9.49 -16.55 12.46
CA GLU A 99 -10.50 -17.55 12.82
C GLU A 99 -10.96 -17.42 14.29
N LYS A 100 -10.02 -17.11 15.20
CA LYS A 100 -10.31 -16.90 16.63
C LYS A 100 -10.99 -15.57 16.90
N THR A 101 -10.79 -14.59 16.02
CA THR A 101 -11.41 -13.26 16.13
C THR A 101 -12.94 -13.33 16.02
N ILE A 102 -13.46 -14.29 15.24
CA ILE A 102 -14.90 -14.51 15.05
C ILE A 102 -15.57 -15.04 16.32
N LEU A 103 -14.81 -15.76 17.16
CA LEU A 103 -15.31 -16.41 18.37
C LEU A 103 -15.24 -15.49 19.59
N LEU A 104 -14.74 -14.25 19.47
CA LEU A 104 -14.61 -13.33 20.59
C LEU A 104 -15.99 -12.96 21.16
N VAL A 105 -16.14 -13.09 22.48
CA VAL A 105 -17.39 -12.74 23.17
C VAL A 105 -17.37 -11.27 23.57
N GLU A 106 -18.37 -10.51 23.13
CA GLU A 106 -18.50 -9.09 23.47
C GLU A 106 -18.83 -8.89 24.95
N ASP A 107 -18.18 -7.91 25.59
CA ASP A 107 -18.46 -7.52 26.97
C ASP A 107 -18.19 -6.02 27.14
N ARG A 108 -19.16 -5.28 27.69
CA ARG A 108 -19.04 -3.83 27.94
C ARG A 108 -17.93 -3.50 28.93
N SER A 109 -17.65 -4.40 29.87
CA SER A 109 -16.58 -4.26 30.87
C SER A 109 -15.25 -4.87 30.41
N GLY A 110 -15.20 -5.40 29.19
CA GLY A 110 -14.03 -6.06 28.64
C GLY A 110 -12.93 -5.12 28.12
N ASN A 111 -11.91 -5.74 27.53
CA ASN A 111 -10.78 -5.06 26.92
C ASN A 111 -10.92 -4.95 25.40
N TYR A 112 -10.21 -3.99 24.79
CA TYR A 112 -10.18 -3.84 23.34
C TYR A 112 -9.25 -4.89 22.71
N PHE A 113 -9.73 -5.55 21.66
CA PHE A 113 -8.88 -6.47 20.88
C PHE A 113 -8.09 -5.68 19.83
N ARG A 114 -6.76 -5.73 19.93
CA ARG A 114 -5.85 -5.08 18.99
C ARG A 114 -5.53 -6.04 17.83
N GLN A 115 -5.76 -5.61 16.60
CA GLN A 115 -5.59 -6.41 15.38
C GLN A 115 -4.21 -6.26 14.72
N TRP A 116 -3.44 -5.24 15.10
CA TRP A 116 -2.10 -5.03 14.56
C TRP A 116 -1.05 -5.75 15.39
N ARG A 117 -0.03 -6.30 14.74
CA ARG A 117 1.11 -6.93 15.41
C ARG A 117 1.78 -5.97 16.39
N GLU A 118 2.43 -6.52 17.41
CA GLU A 118 2.99 -5.74 18.51
C GLU A 118 4.01 -4.70 18.06
N HIS A 119 4.86 -4.99 17.07
CA HIS A 119 5.86 -4.03 16.58
C HIS A 119 5.29 -2.94 15.67
N ILE A 120 4.09 -3.12 15.13
CA ILE A 120 3.39 -2.13 14.30
C ILE A 120 2.71 -1.13 15.23
N LYS A 121 3.19 0.11 15.30
CA LYS A 121 2.64 1.17 16.18
C LYS A 121 1.92 2.26 15.40
N SER A 122 2.15 2.34 14.09
CA SER A 122 1.59 3.36 13.21
C SER A 122 1.24 2.80 11.83
N PRO A 123 0.38 3.49 11.06
CA PRO A 123 0.16 3.18 9.64
C PRO A 123 1.45 3.23 8.80
N ASP A 124 2.47 3.94 9.29
CA ASP A 124 3.76 4.08 8.62
C ASP A 124 4.57 2.80 8.70
N ASP A 125 4.48 2.08 9.82
CA ASP A 125 5.11 0.77 9.97
C ASP A 125 4.51 -0.25 9.00
N ILE A 126 3.17 -0.23 8.84
CA ILE A 126 2.47 -1.06 7.85
C ILE A 126 2.95 -0.71 6.44
N TRP A 127 3.05 0.58 6.13
CA TRP A 127 3.52 1.03 4.82
C TRP A 127 4.95 0.58 4.52
N ASN A 128 5.85 0.65 5.51
CA ASN A 128 7.23 0.18 5.35
C ASN A 128 7.29 -1.32 5.06
N GLU A 129 6.42 -2.12 5.68
CA GLU A 129 6.30 -3.54 5.34
C GLU A 129 5.74 -3.75 3.93
N ILE A 130 4.75 -2.96 3.50
CA ILE A 130 4.23 -2.99 2.12
C ILE A 130 5.33 -2.69 1.13
N VAL A 131 6.11 -1.63 1.32
CA VAL A 131 7.21 -1.26 0.43
C VAL A 131 8.20 -2.42 0.32
N LYS A 132 8.63 -3.00 1.45
CA LYS A 132 9.56 -4.12 1.48
C LYS A 132 9.00 -5.38 0.80
N ALA A 133 7.73 -5.69 1.01
CA ALA A 133 7.08 -6.85 0.38
C ALA A 133 6.90 -6.66 -1.14
N THR A 134 6.65 -5.43 -1.59
CA THR A 134 6.33 -5.11 -2.99
C THR A 134 7.56 -4.78 -3.85
N GLU A 135 8.77 -5.00 -3.34
CA GLU A 135 10.00 -4.96 -4.14
C GLU A 135 10.01 -6.10 -5.17
N ILE A 136 9.64 -5.76 -6.40
CA ILE A 136 9.63 -6.66 -7.56
C ILE A 136 10.61 -6.10 -8.60
N PRO A 137 11.60 -6.90 -9.04
CA PRO A 137 12.50 -6.48 -10.11
C PRO A 137 11.73 -6.06 -11.37
N GLY A 138 12.06 -4.87 -11.88
CA GLY A 138 11.42 -4.29 -13.06
C GLY A 138 10.22 -3.39 -12.78
N LEU A 139 9.81 -3.24 -11.51
CA LEU A 139 8.78 -2.28 -11.09
C LEU A 139 9.40 -1.19 -10.20
N THR A 140 8.93 0.04 -10.36
CA THR A 140 9.25 1.14 -9.45
C THR A 140 8.43 1.03 -8.16
N ALA A 141 8.97 1.58 -7.07
CA ALA A 141 8.22 1.69 -5.82
C ALA A 141 7.05 2.69 -5.96
N ALA A 142 5.98 2.47 -5.19
CA ALA A 142 4.88 3.41 -5.11
C ALA A 142 5.19 4.54 -4.11
N PRO A 143 4.86 5.80 -4.42
CA PRO A 143 4.82 6.83 -3.39
C PRO A 143 3.65 6.57 -2.42
N LYS A 144 3.86 6.90 -1.15
CA LYS A 144 2.82 6.81 -0.11
C LYS A 144 1.84 7.97 -0.26
N LEU A 145 0.72 7.74 -0.92
CA LEU A 145 -0.35 8.71 -1.06
C LEU A 145 -1.70 8.08 -0.78
N GLN A 146 -2.56 8.81 -0.09
CA GLN A 146 -3.94 8.39 0.14
C GLN A 146 -4.78 8.57 -1.12
N PRO A 147 -5.79 7.72 -1.41
CA PRO A 147 -6.52 7.75 -2.69
C PRO A 147 -7.08 9.13 -3.07
N ILE A 148 -7.70 9.84 -2.10
CA ILE A 148 -8.27 11.18 -2.31
C ILE A 148 -7.15 12.19 -2.61
N GLN A 149 -6.08 12.17 -1.83
CA GLN A 149 -4.94 13.06 -1.99
C GLN A 149 -4.27 12.84 -3.36
N THR A 150 -4.07 11.60 -3.77
CA THR A 150 -3.49 11.25 -5.07
C THR A 150 -4.28 11.87 -6.21
N ARG A 151 -5.62 11.75 -6.19
CA ARG A 151 -6.47 12.33 -7.23
C ARG A 151 -6.41 13.86 -7.25
N LEU A 152 -6.39 14.51 -6.07
CA LEU A 152 -6.23 15.96 -5.99
C LEU A 152 -4.87 16.44 -6.53
N VAL A 153 -3.78 15.74 -6.20
CA VAL A 153 -2.43 16.08 -6.68
C VAL A 153 -2.33 15.89 -8.20
N MET A 154 -2.85 14.78 -8.73
CA MET A 154 -2.86 14.52 -10.18
C MET A 154 -3.68 15.57 -10.94
N LEU A 155 -4.86 15.93 -10.45
CA LEU A 155 -5.72 16.94 -11.11
C LEU A 155 -5.10 18.34 -11.09
N SER A 156 -4.40 18.70 -10.01
CA SER A 156 -3.80 20.03 -9.88
C SER A 156 -2.46 20.18 -10.59
N THR A 157 -1.62 19.14 -10.61
CA THR A 157 -0.23 19.22 -11.09
C THR A 157 0.07 18.37 -12.32
N GLY A 158 -0.74 17.35 -12.57
CA GLY A 158 -0.44 16.26 -13.52
C GLY A 158 0.58 15.25 -13.00
N LEU A 159 1.08 15.38 -11.77
CA LEU A 159 2.10 14.52 -11.17
C LEU A 159 1.48 13.42 -10.31
N ARG A 160 2.21 12.31 -10.17
CA ARG A 160 1.80 11.10 -9.43
C ARG A 160 2.54 10.95 -8.09
N ALA A 161 3.21 12.01 -7.66
CA ALA A 161 4.09 12.06 -6.51
C ALA A 161 3.93 13.41 -5.80
N PRO A 162 4.26 13.50 -4.50
CA PRO A 162 4.16 14.76 -3.74
C PRO A 162 5.11 15.85 -4.26
N MET A 163 6.19 15.46 -4.94
CA MET A 163 7.13 16.35 -5.64
C MET A 163 7.44 15.76 -7.00
N GLY A 164 7.66 16.61 -8.00
CA GLY A 164 8.15 16.20 -9.31
C GLY A 164 8.84 17.33 -10.04
N LEU A 165 9.71 16.95 -10.97
CA LEU A 165 10.47 17.86 -11.83
C LEU A 165 9.91 17.79 -13.24
N LYS A 166 9.50 18.93 -13.80
CA LYS A 166 9.08 19.02 -15.21
C LYS A 166 10.25 19.52 -16.05
N VAL A 167 10.72 18.68 -16.96
CA VAL A 167 11.80 19.01 -17.90
C VAL A 167 11.18 19.47 -19.22
N PHE A 168 11.56 20.66 -19.67
CA PHE A 168 11.14 21.22 -20.95
C PHE A 168 12.37 21.36 -21.85
N GLY A 169 12.20 21.11 -23.14
CA GLY A 169 13.28 21.16 -24.11
C GLY A 169 12.77 21.25 -25.55
N PRO A 170 13.67 21.47 -26.52
CA PRO A 170 13.31 21.69 -27.92
C PRO A 170 12.91 20.41 -28.67
N ASN A 171 13.34 19.24 -28.22
CA ASN A 171 13.03 17.93 -28.80
C ASN A 171 13.05 16.82 -27.73
N LEU A 172 12.54 15.64 -28.07
CA LEU A 172 12.39 14.52 -27.13
C LEU A 172 13.74 13.98 -26.66
N GLU A 173 14.72 13.93 -27.55
CA GLU A 173 16.06 13.41 -27.26
C GLU A 173 16.76 14.26 -26.18
N SER A 174 16.67 15.59 -26.29
CA SER A 174 17.23 16.52 -25.31
C SER A 174 16.51 16.44 -23.96
N ILE A 175 15.20 16.22 -23.97
CA ILE A 175 14.39 16.06 -22.75
C ILE A 175 14.76 14.75 -22.04
N GLU A 176 14.92 13.66 -22.79
CA GLU A 176 15.32 12.36 -22.25
C GLU A 176 16.74 12.40 -21.67
N GLU A 177 17.70 12.98 -22.39
CA GLU A 177 19.07 13.12 -21.90
C GLU A 177 19.11 13.91 -20.58
N ALA A 178 18.44 15.07 -20.53
CA ALA A 178 18.35 15.87 -19.33
C ALA A 178 17.61 15.12 -18.20
N GLY A 179 16.51 14.43 -18.51
CA GLY A 179 15.73 13.64 -17.56
C GLY A 179 16.53 12.53 -16.89
N LEU A 180 17.33 11.78 -17.67
CA LEU A 180 18.22 10.74 -17.15
C LEU A 180 19.35 11.31 -16.28
N GLN A 181 19.91 12.47 -16.65
CA GLN A 181 20.90 13.16 -15.82
C GLN A 181 20.30 13.61 -14.49
N PHE A 182 19.11 14.23 -14.51
CA PHE A 182 18.42 14.65 -13.29
C PHE A 182 18.05 13.45 -12.41
N GLU A 183 17.57 12.34 -12.98
CA GLU A 183 17.30 11.11 -12.21
C GLU A 183 18.55 10.64 -11.45
N LYS A 184 19.71 10.62 -12.12
CA LYS A 184 20.98 10.23 -11.52
C LYS A 184 21.39 11.16 -10.38
N PHE A 185 21.42 12.48 -10.61
CA PHE A 185 21.86 13.44 -9.60
C PHE A 185 20.90 13.53 -8.41
N MET A 186 19.60 13.44 -8.64
CA MET A 186 18.60 13.49 -7.56
C MET A 186 18.69 12.27 -6.64
N LYS A 187 19.13 11.11 -7.14
CA LYS A 187 19.40 9.92 -6.32
C LYS A 187 20.61 10.09 -5.39
N GLU A 188 21.51 11.03 -5.68
CA GLU A 188 22.68 11.34 -4.85
C GLU A 188 22.35 12.34 -3.73
N ALA A 189 21.21 13.04 -3.81
CA ALA A 189 20.81 14.01 -2.82
C ALA A 189 20.38 13.32 -1.49
N PRO A 190 20.94 13.72 -0.33
CA PRO A 190 20.71 13.03 0.94
C PRO A 190 19.27 13.13 1.45
N GLU A 191 18.54 14.16 1.01
CA GLU A 191 17.15 14.42 1.40
C GLU A 191 16.13 13.65 0.55
N VAL A 192 16.60 12.99 -0.51
CA VAL A 192 15.75 12.31 -1.49
C VAL A 192 15.89 10.81 -1.33
N ILE A 193 14.76 10.11 -1.25
CA ILE A 193 14.75 8.64 -1.22
C ILE A 193 15.10 8.16 -2.64
N PRO A 194 16.27 7.52 -2.88
CA PRO A 194 16.71 7.21 -4.24
C PRO A 194 15.75 6.29 -4.98
N ALA A 195 15.11 5.38 -4.24
CA ALA A 195 14.08 4.46 -4.74
C ALA A 195 12.76 5.14 -5.12
N SER A 196 12.63 6.45 -4.95
CA SER A 196 11.44 7.23 -5.36
C SER A 196 11.68 8.09 -6.61
N VAL A 197 12.92 8.20 -7.07
CA VAL A 197 13.30 9.05 -8.21
C VAL A 197 13.35 8.20 -9.47
N PHE A 198 12.46 8.50 -10.42
CA PHE A 198 12.46 7.85 -11.73
C PHE A 198 12.10 8.87 -12.80
N TYR A 199 12.86 8.88 -13.88
CA TYR A 199 12.43 9.52 -15.11
C TYR A 199 11.31 8.69 -15.74
N ASP A 200 10.18 9.33 -16.02
CA ASP A 200 9.02 8.68 -16.64
C ASP A 200 9.30 8.43 -18.12
N ARG A 201 9.62 7.18 -18.46
CA ARG A 201 9.99 6.78 -19.82
C ARG A 201 8.73 6.45 -20.61
N SER A 202 8.01 7.45 -21.10
CA SER A 202 6.94 7.21 -22.06
C SER A 202 7.54 6.81 -23.41
N VAL A 203 7.29 5.58 -23.86
CA VAL A 203 7.54 5.20 -25.26
C VAL A 203 6.54 5.97 -26.12
N ALA A 204 7.06 6.85 -26.97
CA ALA A 204 6.34 7.40 -28.11
C ALA A 204 6.33 6.38 -29.26
#